data_AF-A0A819KPD0-F1
#
_entry.id   AF-A0A819KPD0-F1
#
_cell.length_a   1.000
_cell.length_b   1.000
_cell.length_c   1.000
_cell.angle_alpha   90.00
_cell.angle_beta   90.00
_cell.angle_gamma   90.00
#
_symmetry.space_group_name_H-M   'P 1'
#
loop_
_entity.id
_entity.type
_entity.pdbx_description
1 polymer ?
#
loop_
_entity_poly.entity_id
_entity_poly.type
_entity_poly.pdbx_seq_one_letter_code
_entity_poly.pdbx_strand_id
1 'polypeptide(L)'
;FFLQPESGFVPIVLLQPYATKVSIERKNTLTKEEFSNLQELYIQMLGPAIEIYQKDKNERNLTEDLFRKSDEVLLNNNDYSCRVSIPTFKNSLHYIQFNRPLTYERRFFFVELDNINQQCQVIVGIASAKHKLSEAAPGILQDTVGYNSSTGKLYSNRKHTGNMRGHRCKKGDTMGVEIQVFNKDMSVVLFSKNFRPIGTRYLTLNDHSEYFPTIFIENNHYPVELSIYWQTRIAIPPYFCMKNPEDWCVPNGTKIDLQEKIFILPQHINQSLCIQAPYSLNKKYNHFEIILLDKISDDEPLPAIALCTASPMNSSLISEFKQDYLRFYATDEAAKYLNQGDKIGWSILFPEEENEQLIICYLTINDTVGYARVLYQPIGGFYPVVIAPPNVNRIQINFSATKILSEDFTSEQIKTLVMNARHQIEEEQELQLTKRLMGKNNKTINEQSFIMNSTKLHDKQYNTNVPIVKSAACIIL
;
A
#
# COMPACT_ATOMS: atom_id res chain seq x y z
N PHE A 1 13.82 -21.42 6.34
CA PHE A 1 14.46 -22.61 6.93
C PHE A 1 15.93 -22.29 7.14
N PHE A 2 16.36 -22.15 8.39
CA PHE A 2 17.80 -22.09 8.68
C PHE A 2 18.29 -23.53 8.74
N LEU A 3 19.04 -23.97 7.72
CA LEU A 3 19.86 -25.16 7.84
C LEU A 3 20.88 -24.85 8.94
N GLN A 4 20.81 -25.60 10.04
CA GLN A 4 21.86 -25.58 11.04
C GLN A 4 23.15 -26.03 10.34
N PRO A 5 24.23 -25.23 10.34
CA PRO A 5 25.51 -25.69 9.80
C PRO A 5 25.96 -26.93 10.60
N GLU A 6 26.79 -27.79 10.01
CA GLU A 6 27.26 -29.04 10.66
C GLU A 6 27.87 -28.81 12.06
N SER A 7 28.31 -27.59 12.36
CA SER A 7 28.84 -27.13 13.65
C SER A 7 27.82 -26.56 14.65
N GLY A 8 26.53 -26.46 14.28
CA GLY A 8 25.47 -25.91 15.13
C GLY A 8 25.30 -24.39 15.06
N PHE A 9 24.23 -23.86 15.66
CA PHE A 9 24.12 -22.42 15.89
C PHE A 9 25.12 -22.04 16.98
N VAL A 10 26.08 -21.18 16.63
CA VAL A 10 26.99 -20.59 17.60
C VAL A 10 26.28 -19.37 18.19
N PRO A 11 25.96 -19.35 19.50
CA PRO A 11 25.43 -18.13 20.11
C PRO A 11 26.49 -17.03 19.98
N ILE A 12 26.12 -15.93 19.32
CA ILE A 12 26.95 -14.73 19.25
C ILE A 12 26.59 -13.86 20.44
N VAL A 13 27.54 -13.66 21.35
CA VAL A 13 27.41 -12.72 22.46
C VAL A 13 28.09 -11.41 22.06
N LEU A 14 27.29 -10.37 21.84
CA LEU A 14 27.82 -9.03 21.58
C LEU A 14 28.15 -8.35 22.91
N LEU A 15 29.42 -7.99 23.09
CA LEU A 15 29.91 -7.30 24.30
C LEU A 15 29.83 -5.78 24.12
N GLN A 16 29.51 -5.07 25.20
CA GLN A 16 29.64 -3.61 25.26
C GLN A 16 31.14 -3.22 25.21
N PRO A 17 31.51 -2.03 24.71
CA PRO A 17 32.91 -1.63 24.49
C PRO A 17 33.83 -1.69 25.73
N TYR A 18 33.25 -1.64 26.94
CA TYR A 18 33.94 -1.66 28.22
C TYR A 18 33.84 -3.00 28.97
N ALA A 19 33.18 -4.01 28.39
CA ALA A 19 33.12 -5.34 28.97
C ALA A 19 34.46 -6.05 28.76
N THR A 20 35.17 -6.34 29.86
CA THR A 20 36.50 -6.99 29.82
C THR A 20 36.45 -8.51 30.04
N LYS A 21 35.31 -9.04 30.48
CA LYS A 21 35.09 -10.48 30.72
C LYS A 21 33.63 -10.85 30.45
N VAL A 22 33.41 -12.03 29.89
CA VAL A 22 32.09 -12.68 29.84
C VAL A 22 32.22 -14.10 30.38
N SER A 23 31.26 -14.54 31.19
CA SER A 23 31.13 -15.92 31.66
C SER A 23 29.90 -16.52 31.02
N ILE A 24 30.09 -17.54 30.17
CA ILE A 24 29.00 -18.27 29.53
C ILE A 24 28.79 -19.56 30.33
N GLU A 25 27.74 -19.58 31.16
CA GLU A 25 27.39 -20.78 31.92
C GLU A 25 26.60 -21.74 31.01
N ARG A 26 27.24 -22.82 30.54
CA ARG A 26 26.58 -23.82 29.69
C ARG A 26 25.88 -24.86 30.56
N LYS A 27 24.63 -24.59 30.95
CA LYS A 27 23.76 -25.62 31.54
C LYS A 27 23.11 -26.40 30.41
N ASN A 28 23.51 -27.65 30.22
CA ASN A 28 22.79 -28.55 29.33
C ASN A 28 21.52 -28.98 30.07
N THR A 29 20.44 -28.23 29.87
CA THR A 29 19.16 -28.45 30.55
C THR A 29 18.39 -29.63 29.98
N LEU A 30 18.86 -30.20 28.88
CA LEU A 30 18.20 -31.32 28.20
C LEU A 30 18.67 -32.65 28.80
N THR A 31 17.70 -33.48 29.14
CA THR A 31 17.87 -34.90 29.45
C THR A 31 18.38 -35.68 28.23
N LYS A 32 18.92 -36.88 28.45
CA LYS A 32 19.37 -37.75 27.34
C LYS A 32 18.23 -38.10 26.38
N GLU A 33 17.02 -38.26 26.91
CA GLU A 33 15.83 -38.57 26.13
C GLU A 33 15.44 -37.39 25.23
N GLU A 34 15.40 -36.17 25.77
CA GLU A 34 15.14 -34.96 24.97
C GLU A 34 16.18 -34.77 23.86
N PHE A 35 17.45 -35.08 24.13
CA PHE A 35 18.50 -35.04 23.12
C PHE A 35 18.27 -36.07 22.01
N SER A 36 17.92 -37.32 22.36
CA SER A 36 17.61 -38.37 21.37
C SER A 36 16.43 -37.97 20.49
N ASN A 37 15.36 -37.44 21.11
CA ASN A 37 14.18 -36.97 20.39
C ASN A 37 14.50 -35.82 19.42
N LEU A 38 15.34 -34.86 19.83
CA LEU A 38 15.79 -33.77 18.95
C LEU A 38 16.67 -34.28 17.79
N GLN A 39 17.51 -35.29 18.04
CA GLN A 39 18.34 -35.88 16.99
C GLN A 39 17.50 -36.65 15.96
N GLU A 40 16.49 -37.42 16.42
CA GLU A 40 15.53 -38.07 15.53
C GLU A 40 14.75 -37.04 14.70
N LEU A 41 14.26 -35.97 15.35
CA LEU A 41 13.58 -34.87 14.66
C LEU A 41 14.49 -34.19 13.63
N TYR A 42 15.76 -33.95 13.97
CA TYR A 42 16.73 -33.37 13.03
C TYR A 42 16.91 -34.26 11.80
N ILE A 43 17.14 -35.56 11.98
CA ILE A 43 17.31 -36.53 10.89
C ILE A 43 16.04 -36.57 10.01
N GLN A 44 14.86 -36.59 10.65
CA GLN A 44 13.58 -36.57 9.95
C GLN A 44 13.39 -35.30 9.11
N MET A 45 13.84 -34.14 9.61
CA MET A 45 13.68 -32.85 8.94
C MET A 45 14.78 -32.55 7.91
N LEU A 46 15.95 -33.20 8.01
CA LEU A 46 17.12 -32.92 7.17
C LEU A 46 16.87 -33.22 5.69
N GLY A 47 16.28 -34.38 5.36
CA GLY A 47 15.95 -34.76 3.98
C GLY A 47 15.07 -33.72 3.28
N PRO A 48 13.86 -33.42 3.82
CA PRO A 48 13.00 -32.37 3.29
C PRO A 48 13.67 -30.99 3.20
N ALA A 49 14.51 -30.63 4.18
CA ALA A 49 15.24 -29.36 4.16
C ALA A 49 16.28 -29.28 3.03
N ILE A 50 16.98 -30.38 2.74
CA ILE A 50 17.93 -30.48 1.62
C ILE A 50 17.18 -30.33 0.29
N GLU A 51 16.04 -31.00 0.12
CA GLU A 51 15.22 -30.88 -1.09
C GLU A 51 14.73 -29.44 -1.31
N ILE A 52 14.24 -28.78 -0.26
CA ILE A 52 13.84 -27.37 -0.30
C ILE A 52 15.04 -26.49 -0.68
N TYR A 53 16.22 -26.73 -0.09
CA TYR A 53 17.43 -25.97 -0.39
C TYR A 53 17.89 -26.17 -1.85
N GLN A 54 17.89 -27.41 -2.35
CA GLN A 54 18.26 -27.69 -3.74
C GLN A 54 17.27 -27.06 -4.71
N LYS A 55 15.96 -27.13 -4.41
CA LYS A 55 14.92 -26.46 -5.18
C LYS A 55 15.15 -24.95 -5.22
N ASP A 56 15.35 -24.31 -4.07
CA ASP A 56 15.61 -22.87 -3.98
C ASP A 56 16.92 -22.47 -4.69
N LYS A 57 17.98 -23.28 -4.56
CA LYS A 57 19.25 -23.08 -5.27
C LYS A 57 19.07 -23.15 -6.79
N ASN A 58 18.33 -24.14 -7.29
CA ASN A 58 18.03 -24.27 -8.71
C ASN A 58 17.16 -23.11 -9.21
N GLU A 59 16.20 -22.65 -8.39
CA GLU A 59 15.36 -21.51 -8.71
C GLU A 59 16.15 -20.17 -8.70
N ARG A 60 17.23 -20.04 -7.94
CA ARG A 60 18.11 -18.86 -7.97
C ARG A 60 18.99 -18.77 -9.21
N ASN A 61 19.17 -19.89 -9.91
CA ASN A 61 19.94 -19.92 -11.15
C ASN A 61 19.17 -19.18 -12.24
N LEU A 62 19.78 -18.12 -12.78
CA LEU A 62 19.19 -17.27 -13.80
C LEU A 62 19.79 -17.67 -15.14
N THR A 63 18.98 -18.29 -15.99
CA THR A 63 19.31 -18.64 -17.37
C THR A 63 18.60 -17.69 -18.33
N GLU A 64 19.14 -17.49 -19.54
CA GLU A 64 18.64 -16.48 -20.48
C GLU A 64 17.20 -16.76 -20.96
N ASP A 65 16.80 -18.03 -21.03
CA ASP A 65 15.44 -18.49 -21.38
C ASP A 65 14.36 -18.04 -20.39
N LEU A 66 14.75 -17.65 -19.17
CA LEU A 66 13.83 -17.07 -18.20
C LEU A 66 13.46 -15.62 -18.51
N PHE A 67 14.06 -15.01 -19.53
CA PHE A 67 13.84 -13.61 -19.85
C PHE A 67 13.21 -13.44 -21.23
N ARG A 68 12.24 -12.53 -21.31
CA ARG A 68 11.84 -11.90 -22.57
C ARG A 68 12.50 -10.53 -22.59
N LYS A 69 13.43 -10.30 -23.51
CA LYS A 69 14.17 -9.04 -23.62
C LYS A 69 14.36 -8.60 -25.06
N SER A 70 14.67 -7.32 -25.26
CA SER A 70 15.14 -6.82 -26.56
C SER A 70 16.50 -7.41 -26.90
N ASP A 71 16.80 -7.57 -28.19
CA ASP A 71 18.05 -8.19 -28.66
C ASP A 71 19.29 -7.43 -28.20
N GLU A 72 19.19 -6.11 -28.06
CA GLU A 72 20.30 -5.24 -27.64
C GLU A 72 20.59 -5.28 -26.13
N VAL A 73 19.72 -5.93 -25.34
CA VAL A 73 19.91 -6.04 -23.90
C VAL A 73 20.90 -7.15 -23.59
N LEU A 74 22.03 -6.77 -23.00
CA LEU A 74 23.03 -7.68 -22.48
C LEU A 74 22.74 -7.98 -21.01
N LEU A 75 22.65 -9.28 -20.67
CA LEU A 75 22.47 -9.75 -19.30
C LEU A 75 23.75 -10.38 -18.80
N ASN A 76 24.22 -9.98 -17.62
CA ASN A 76 25.30 -10.63 -16.90
C ASN A 76 24.79 -11.02 -15.51
N ASN A 77 24.71 -12.33 -15.26
CA ASN A 77 24.15 -12.86 -14.02
C ASN A 77 25.27 -13.11 -13.01
N ASN A 78 25.16 -12.46 -11.85
CA ASN A 78 26.03 -12.69 -10.70
C ASN A 78 25.29 -13.60 -9.70
N ASP A 79 25.85 -13.88 -8.52
CA ASP A 79 25.16 -14.68 -7.50
C ASP A 79 23.95 -13.95 -6.87
N TYR A 80 23.98 -12.61 -6.85
CA TYR A 80 23.03 -11.78 -6.09
C TYR A 80 22.12 -10.93 -6.98
N SER A 81 22.61 -10.45 -8.12
CA SER A 81 21.87 -9.61 -9.06
C SER A 81 22.04 -10.07 -10.51
N CYS A 82 21.16 -9.56 -11.37
CA CYS A 82 21.27 -9.62 -12.82
C CYS A 82 21.66 -8.21 -13.30
N ARG A 83 22.89 -8.05 -13.77
CA ARG A 83 23.36 -6.80 -14.34
C ARG A 83 22.90 -6.69 -15.78
N VAL A 84 22.24 -5.59 -16.08
CA VAL A 84 21.75 -5.23 -17.41
C VAL A 84 22.68 -4.17 -17.97
N SER A 85 23.07 -4.33 -19.23
CA SER A 85 23.82 -3.31 -19.95
C SER A 85 23.23 -3.11 -21.33
N ILE A 86 22.94 -1.85 -21.66
CA ILE A 86 22.44 -1.42 -22.96
C ILE A 86 23.47 -0.44 -23.54
N PRO A 87 24.25 -0.85 -24.55
CA PRO A 87 25.14 0.03 -25.29
C PRO A 87 24.42 1.19 -25.98
N THR A 88 25.20 2.17 -26.43
CA THR A 88 24.71 3.25 -27.31
C THR A 88 24.29 2.67 -28.65
N PHE A 89 22.98 2.66 -28.93
CA PHE A 89 22.40 2.13 -30.17
C PHE A 89 21.42 3.11 -30.83
N LYS A 90 21.01 2.77 -32.06
CA LYS A 90 20.01 3.54 -32.82
C LYS A 90 18.59 3.36 -32.28
N ASN A 91 18.24 2.19 -31.73
CA ASN A 91 16.97 1.99 -31.07
C ASN A 91 17.04 2.57 -29.65
N SER A 92 16.02 3.34 -29.25
CA SER A 92 15.98 3.98 -27.94
C SER A 92 15.16 3.21 -26.91
N LEU A 93 14.32 2.27 -27.34
CA LEU A 93 13.36 1.57 -26.48
C LEU A 93 13.77 0.11 -26.30
N HIS A 94 13.89 -0.28 -25.04
CA HIS A 94 14.27 -1.62 -24.64
C HIS A 94 13.36 -2.12 -23.51
N TYR A 95 13.26 -3.43 -23.41
CA TYR A 95 12.43 -4.09 -22.42
C TYR A 95 13.10 -5.33 -21.87
N ILE A 96 12.75 -5.69 -20.64
CA ILE A 96 13.17 -6.91 -19.95
C ILE A 96 12.00 -7.37 -19.09
N GLN A 97 11.56 -8.61 -19.26
CA GLN A 97 10.56 -9.25 -18.42
C GLN A 97 11.11 -10.58 -17.91
N PHE A 98 10.97 -10.81 -16.61
CA PHE A 98 11.37 -12.08 -16.00
C PHE A 98 10.16 -13.02 -15.97
N ASN A 99 10.22 -14.14 -16.70
CA ASN A 99 9.15 -15.12 -16.91
C ASN A 99 8.90 -16.01 -15.69
N ARG A 100 9.04 -15.45 -14.48
CA ARG A 100 8.57 -16.06 -13.24
C ARG A 100 7.66 -15.07 -12.55
N PRO A 101 6.42 -15.46 -12.23
CA PRO A 101 5.49 -14.54 -11.61
C PRO A 101 5.94 -14.23 -10.18
N LEU A 102 5.50 -13.09 -9.68
CA LEU A 102 5.50 -12.77 -8.26
C LEU A 102 4.45 -13.65 -7.56
N THR A 103 4.81 -14.21 -6.42
CA THR A 103 3.92 -15.03 -5.58
C THR A 103 3.81 -14.43 -4.19
N TYR A 104 2.93 -14.97 -3.35
CA TYR A 104 2.79 -14.53 -1.96
C TYR A 104 4.13 -14.59 -1.18
N GLU A 105 4.94 -15.62 -1.42
CA GLU A 105 6.24 -15.82 -0.78
C GLU A 105 7.34 -14.97 -1.43
N ARG A 106 7.21 -14.68 -2.73
CA ARG A 106 8.18 -13.97 -3.56
C ARG A 106 7.53 -12.77 -4.24
N ARG A 107 7.08 -11.84 -3.41
CA ARG A 107 6.25 -10.69 -3.79
C ARG A 107 7.01 -9.41 -4.08
N PHE A 108 8.35 -9.44 -4.05
CA PHE A 108 9.18 -8.24 -4.15
C PHE A 108 10.36 -8.42 -5.09
N PHE A 109 10.65 -7.37 -5.85
CA PHE A 109 11.89 -7.22 -6.61
C PHE A 109 12.26 -5.73 -6.68
N PHE A 110 13.52 -5.43 -6.95
CA PHE A 110 13.96 -4.05 -7.12
C PHE A 110 15.10 -3.90 -8.13
N VAL A 111 15.30 -2.67 -8.57
CA VAL A 111 16.32 -2.27 -9.54
C VAL A 111 17.17 -1.16 -8.93
N GLU A 112 18.48 -1.28 -9.05
CA GLU A 112 19.45 -0.21 -8.75
C GLU A 112 19.90 0.45 -10.06
N LEU A 113 19.91 1.78 -10.06
CA LEU A 113 20.25 2.59 -11.24
C LEU A 113 21.76 2.87 -11.27
N ASP A 114 22.58 1.90 -11.68
CA ASP A 114 24.05 1.97 -11.63
C ASP A 114 24.63 3.07 -12.53
N ASN A 115 24.16 3.14 -13.78
CA ASN A 115 24.58 4.14 -14.74
C ASN A 115 23.42 4.55 -15.63
N ILE A 116 22.90 5.76 -15.40
CA ILE A 116 21.76 6.30 -16.14
C ILE A 116 21.98 7.79 -16.39
N ASN A 117 21.74 8.24 -17.63
CA ASN A 117 21.73 9.66 -17.97
C ASN A 117 20.39 10.30 -17.56
N GLN A 118 20.36 11.60 -17.29
CA GLN A 118 19.13 12.33 -16.98
C GLN A 118 18.09 12.30 -18.11
N GLN A 119 18.53 12.07 -19.35
CA GLN A 119 17.66 11.92 -20.51
C GLN A 119 17.08 10.50 -20.64
N CYS A 120 17.63 9.50 -19.94
CA CYS A 120 17.08 8.16 -19.96
C CYS A 120 15.86 8.05 -19.04
N GLN A 121 14.95 7.14 -19.35
CA GLN A 121 13.84 6.76 -18.50
C GLN A 121 13.86 5.27 -18.23
N VAL A 122 13.61 4.89 -16.98
CA VAL A 122 13.44 3.49 -16.56
C VAL A 122 12.09 3.39 -15.88
N ILE A 123 11.28 2.44 -16.32
CA ILE A 123 9.96 2.18 -15.74
C ILE A 123 9.97 0.75 -15.23
N VAL A 124 9.76 0.59 -13.92
CA VAL A 124 9.76 -0.71 -13.24
C VAL A 124 8.34 -1.05 -12.81
N GLY A 125 7.86 -2.25 -13.11
CA GLY A 125 6.47 -2.59 -12.91
C GLY A 125 6.13 -4.06 -13.10
N ILE A 126 4.83 -4.34 -13.22
CA ILE A 126 4.29 -5.69 -13.42
C ILE A 126 3.41 -5.66 -14.67
N ALA A 127 3.57 -6.68 -15.52
CA ALA A 127 2.77 -6.88 -16.72
C ALA A 127 2.65 -8.37 -17.04
N SER A 128 1.62 -8.75 -17.80
CA SER A 128 1.41 -10.13 -18.24
C SER A 128 2.36 -10.56 -19.34
N ALA A 129 2.42 -11.86 -19.62
CA ALA A 129 3.14 -12.37 -20.80
C ALA A 129 2.47 -11.92 -22.11
N LYS A 130 1.17 -11.62 -22.09
CA LYS A 130 0.44 -11.09 -23.25
C LYS A 130 0.86 -9.67 -23.62
N HIS A 131 1.56 -8.97 -22.72
CA HIS A 131 2.15 -7.66 -22.99
C HIS A 131 3.11 -7.76 -24.18
N LYS A 132 2.84 -6.95 -25.21
CA LYS A 132 3.73 -6.85 -26.37
C LYS A 132 4.85 -5.88 -26.06
N LEU A 133 6.05 -6.42 -26.14
CA LEU A 133 7.24 -5.85 -25.53
C LEU A 133 7.79 -4.60 -26.25
N SER A 134 7.22 -4.25 -27.41
CA SER A 134 7.58 -3.07 -28.21
C SER A 134 6.53 -1.95 -28.17
N GLU A 135 5.36 -2.15 -27.57
CA GLU A 135 4.24 -1.21 -27.71
C GLU A 135 4.19 -0.15 -26.62
N ALA A 136 4.45 -0.51 -25.35
CA ALA A 136 4.34 0.44 -24.24
C ALA A 136 5.04 -0.04 -22.95
N ALA A 137 5.33 0.90 -22.06
CA ALA A 137 5.84 0.63 -20.72
C ALA A 137 4.75 0.10 -19.77
N PRO A 138 5.11 -0.65 -18.72
CA PRO A 138 4.14 -1.12 -17.73
C PRO A 138 3.49 0.07 -16.99
N GLY A 139 2.19 -0.06 -16.72
CA GLY A 139 1.32 0.99 -16.18
C GLY A 139 0.66 1.87 -17.24
N ILE A 140 1.25 2.01 -18.43
CA ILE A 140 0.63 2.73 -19.56
C ILE A 140 -0.46 1.89 -20.20
N LEU A 141 -0.37 0.56 -20.16
CA LEU A 141 -1.43 -0.32 -20.65
C LEU A 141 -2.41 -0.71 -19.54
N GLN A 142 -3.54 -1.26 -19.97
CA GLN A 142 -4.50 -1.87 -19.05
C GLN A 142 -3.89 -3.14 -18.43
N ASP A 143 -4.30 -3.44 -17.20
CA ASP A 143 -3.88 -4.58 -16.38
C ASP A 143 -2.36 -4.61 -16.10
N THR A 144 -1.74 -3.43 -16.10
CA THR A 144 -0.32 -3.25 -15.77
C THR A 144 -0.15 -2.09 -14.79
N VAL A 145 0.95 -2.10 -14.05
CA VAL A 145 1.36 -1.01 -13.13
C VAL A 145 2.83 -0.71 -13.32
N GLY A 146 3.25 0.53 -13.10
CA GLY A 146 4.66 0.89 -13.24
C GLY A 146 5.07 2.18 -12.56
N TYR A 147 6.34 2.28 -12.18
CA TYR A 147 6.95 3.45 -11.58
C TYR A 147 8.02 4.01 -12.51
N ASN A 148 7.85 5.27 -12.94
CA ASN A 148 8.74 5.93 -13.88
C ASN A 148 9.82 6.77 -13.15
N SER A 149 11.08 6.45 -13.43
CA SER A 149 12.26 7.06 -12.78
C SER A 149 12.40 8.55 -13.07
N SER A 150 12.15 9.00 -14.31
CA SER A 150 12.41 10.38 -14.73
C SER A 150 11.35 11.37 -14.23
N THR A 151 10.09 10.92 -14.18
CA THR A 151 8.94 11.78 -13.82
C THR A 151 8.49 11.62 -12.37
N GLY A 152 8.83 10.49 -11.75
CA GLY A 152 8.32 10.06 -10.45
C GLY A 152 6.86 9.59 -10.47
N LYS A 153 6.24 9.46 -11.65
CA LYS A 153 4.83 9.08 -11.75
C LYS A 153 4.66 7.58 -11.48
N LEU A 154 3.60 7.24 -10.74
CA LEU A 154 3.17 5.87 -10.47
C LEU A 154 1.93 5.60 -11.33
N TYR A 155 2.08 4.73 -12.31
CA TYR A 155 1.07 4.38 -13.29
C TYR A 155 0.31 3.11 -12.91
N SER A 156 -0.97 3.10 -13.22
CA SER A 156 -1.87 1.95 -13.17
C SER A 156 -2.94 2.15 -14.23
N ASN A 157 -3.16 1.16 -15.10
CA ASN A 157 -4.26 1.17 -16.06
C ASN A 157 -4.37 2.45 -16.89
N ARG A 158 -3.28 2.89 -17.54
CA ARG A 158 -3.18 4.13 -18.35
C ARG A 158 -3.22 5.43 -17.54
N LYS A 159 -3.50 5.38 -16.24
CA LYS A 159 -3.60 6.55 -15.37
C LYS A 159 -2.38 6.64 -14.46
N HIS A 160 -2.08 7.85 -14.01
CA HIS A 160 -1.04 8.09 -12.98
C HIS A 160 -1.56 8.92 -11.81
N THR A 161 -2.84 9.27 -11.85
CA THR A 161 -3.59 9.89 -10.74
C THR A 161 -3.70 8.89 -9.61
N GLY A 162 -3.31 9.30 -8.41
CA GLY A 162 -3.47 8.52 -7.19
C GLY A 162 -3.22 9.39 -5.97
N ASN A 163 -3.41 8.83 -4.79
CA ASN A 163 -3.29 9.56 -3.51
C ASN A 163 -1.89 10.16 -3.33
N MET A 164 -0.87 9.39 -3.72
CA MET A 164 0.54 9.77 -3.68
C MET A 164 1.14 9.90 -5.07
N ARG A 165 2.06 10.85 -5.20
CA ARG A 165 3.00 10.95 -6.32
C ARG A 165 4.35 10.38 -5.88
N GLY A 166 4.91 9.50 -6.70
CA GLY A 166 6.25 8.98 -6.47
C GLY A 166 7.34 10.05 -6.67
N HIS A 167 8.59 9.65 -6.48
CA HIS A 167 9.74 10.56 -6.56
C HIS A 167 10.55 10.31 -7.83
N ARG A 168 11.27 11.31 -8.32
CA ARG A 168 12.24 11.09 -9.40
C ARG A 168 13.43 10.28 -8.85
N CYS A 169 13.99 9.43 -9.69
CA CYS A 169 15.19 8.67 -9.40
C CYS A 169 16.38 9.17 -10.22
N LYS A 170 17.57 9.02 -9.68
CA LYS A 170 18.85 9.33 -10.32
C LYS A 170 19.80 8.13 -10.16
N LYS A 171 20.97 8.23 -10.78
CA LYS A 171 22.06 7.27 -10.58
C LYS A 171 22.31 7.01 -9.09
N GLY A 172 22.39 5.74 -8.72
CA GLY A 172 22.56 5.23 -7.36
C GLY A 172 21.26 5.09 -6.54
N ASP A 173 20.10 5.53 -7.05
CA ASP A 173 18.83 5.25 -6.40
C ASP A 173 18.35 3.82 -6.72
N THR A 174 17.57 3.24 -5.80
CA THR A 174 16.84 1.98 -6.02
C THR A 174 15.35 2.22 -6.25
N MET A 175 14.73 1.38 -7.07
CA MET A 175 13.29 1.35 -7.38
C MET A 175 12.74 -0.03 -7.06
N GLY A 176 11.89 -0.14 -6.04
CA GLY A 176 11.31 -1.41 -5.60
C GLY A 176 9.82 -1.53 -5.91
N VAL A 177 9.37 -2.76 -6.14
CA VAL A 177 7.98 -3.12 -6.40
C VAL A 177 7.59 -4.30 -5.53
N GLU A 178 6.58 -4.11 -4.67
CA GLU A 178 6.03 -5.15 -3.78
C GLU A 178 4.55 -5.36 -4.09
N ILE A 179 4.09 -6.61 -4.18
CA ILE A 179 2.67 -6.94 -4.12
C ILE A 179 2.28 -7.13 -2.65
N GLN A 180 1.54 -6.18 -2.11
CA GLN A 180 1.10 -6.23 -0.72
C GLN A 180 -0.07 -7.18 -0.53
N VAL A 181 -1.02 -7.17 -1.48
CA VAL A 181 -2.28 -7.90 -1.39
C VAL A 181 -2.48 -8.66 -2.68
N PHE A 182 -2.60 -9.98 -2.57
CA PHE A 182 -2.99 -10.87 -3.65
C PHE A 182 -4.48 -11.15 -3.53
N ASN A 183 -5.28 -10.57 -4.41
CA ASN A 183 -6.71 -10.85 -4.48
C ASN A 183 -7.10 -11.12 -5.93
N LYS A 184 -8.10 -12.00 -6.11
CA LYS A 184 -8.52 -12.56 -7.40
C LYS A 184 -8.92 -11.49 -8.42
N ASP A 185 -9.60 -10.44 -7.95
CA ASP A 185 -10.15 -9.41 -8.83
C ASP A 185 -9.21 -8.20 -8.97
N MET A 186 -8.41 -7.94 -7.94
CA MET A 186 -7.49 -6.81 -7.93
C MET A 186 -6.40 -7.03 -6.88
N SER A 187 -5.16 -6.73 -7.22
CA SER A 187 -4.05 -6.77 -6.27
C SER A 187 -3.58 -5.36 -5.93
N VAL A 188 -2.93 -5.19 -4.77
CA VAL A 188 -2.33 -3.91 -4.37
C VAL A 188 -0.82 -4.00 -4.49
N VAL A 189 -0.24 -3.02 -5.20
CA VAL A 189 1.19 -2.88 -5.40
C VAL A 189 1.68 -1.66 -4.65
N LEU A 190 2.74 -1.82 -3.86
CA LEU A 190 3.48 -0.73 -3.23
C LEU A 190 4.79 -0.51 -3.97
N PHE A 191 5.05 0.75 -4.31
CA PHE A 191 6.32 1.17 -4.86
C PHE A 191 7.20 1.74 -3.75
N SER A 192 8.50 1.49 -3.86
CA SER A 192 9.51 2.07 -2.97
C SER A 192 10.66 2.68 -3.75
N LYS A 193 11.31 3.68 -3.13
CA LYS A 193 12.55 4.28 -3.59
C LYS A 193 13.56 4.25 -2.46
N ASN A 194 14.77 3.76 -2.69
CA ASN A 194 15.82 3.66 -1.66
C ASN A 194 15.30 2.94 -0.41
N PHE A 195 14.50 1.89 -0.62
CA PHE A 195 13.83 1.11 0.42
C PHE A 195 12.92 1.93 1.36
N ARG A 196 12.41 3.08 0.90
CA ARG A 196 11.34 3.86 1.54
C ARG A 196 10.07 3.81 0.68
N PRO A 197 8.86 3.75 1.26
CA PRO A 197 7.64 3.63 0.50
C PRO A 197 7.26 4.98 -0.12
N ILE A 198 6.78 4.97 -1.36
CA ILE A 198 6.43 6.21 -2.09
C ILE A 198 4.98 6.24 -2.57
N GLY A 199 4.29 5.10 -2.58
CA GLY A 199 2.86 5.06 -2.88
C GLY A 199 2.37 3.70 -3.37
N THR A 200 1.06 3.53 -3.29
CA THR A 200 0.36 2.31 -3.67
C THR A 200 -0.43 2.47 -4.97
N ARG A 201 -0.65 1.39 -5.71
CA ARG A 201 -1.52 1.33 -6.89
C ARG A 201 -2.24 0.00 -6.98
N TYR A 202 -3.43 0.02 -7.57
CA TYR A 202 -4.12 -1.21 -7.96
C TYR A 202 -3.51 -1.85 -9.21
N LEU A 203 -3.39 -3.18 -9.19
CA LEU A 203 -3.11 -4.02 -10.34
C LEU A 203 -4.38 -4.84 -10.64
N THR A 204 -4.99 -4.61 -11.80
CA THR A 204 -6.24 -5.28 -12.23
C THR A 204 -6.00 -6.51 -13.09
N LEU A 205 -4.74 -6.99 -13.14
CA LEU A 205 -4.45 -8.29 -13.72
C LEU A 205 -5.00 -9.36 -12.78
N ASN A 206 -5.97 -10.13 -13.26
CA ASN A 206 -6.66 -11.12 -12.41
C ASN A 206 -5.87 -12.43 -12.27
N ASP A 207 -5.07 -12.78 -13.28
CA ASP A 207 -4.29 -14.02 -13.28
C ASP A 207 -2.94 -13.80 -12.58
N HIS A 208 -2.83 -14.27 -11.34
CA HIS A 208 -1.61 -14.17 -10.55
C HIS A 208 -0.43 -14.93 -11.17
N SER A 209 -0.68 -15.93 -12.02
CA SER A 209 0.38 -16.64 -12.75
C SER A 209 1.03 -15.77 -13.83
N GLU A 210 0.41 -14.63 -14.17
CA GLU A 210 0.93 -13.66 -15.13
C GLU A 210 1.59 -12.44 -14.46
N TYR A 211 1.86 -12.46 -13.15
CA TYR A 211 2.44 -11.33 -12.42
C TYR A 211 3.95 -11.17 -12.66
N PHE A 212 4.36 -10.98 -13.92
CA PHE A 212 5.76 -10.95 -14.29
C PHE A 212 6.43 -9.59 -14.02
N PRO A 213 7.53 -9.56 -13.27
CA PRO A 213 8.39 -8.39 -13.16
C PRO A 213 8.83 -7.88 -14.53
N THR A 214 8.56 -6.61 -14.80
CA THR A 214 8.78 -5.99 -16.11
C THR A 214 9.52 -4.66 -15.95
N ILE A 215 10.56 -4.47 -16.74
CA ILE A 215 11.36 -3.24 -16.80
C ILE A 215 11.34 -2.74 -18.25
N PHE A 216 10.99 -1.48 -18.41
CA PHE A 216 11.04 -0.76 -19.68
C PHE A 216 12.09 0.34 -19.58
N ILE A 217 12.89 0.51 -20.63
CA ILE A 217 14.01 1.44 -20.66
C ILE A 217 13.94 2.24 -21.95
N GLU A 218 13.88 3.56 -21.81
CA GLU A 218 14.10 4.51 -22.89
C GLU A 218 15.49 5.13 -22.68
N ASN A 219 16.50 4.67 -23.42
CA ASN A 219 17.89 5.07 -23.18
C ASN A 219 18.29 6.38 -23.88
N ASN A 220 17.50 6.85 -24.86
CA ASN A 220 17.78 8.05 -25.66
C ASN A 220 19.23 8.13 -26.17
N HIS A 221 19.76 7.00 -26.67
CA HIS A 221 21.11 6.84 -27.20
C HIS A 221 22.25 6.97 -26.17
N TYR A 222 21.96 6.98 -24.88
CA TYR A 222 22.98 6.88 -23.85
C TYR A 222 23.15 5.43 -23.38
N PRO A 223 24.35 5.04 -22.95
CA PRO A 223 24.52 3.74 -22.32
C PRO A 223 23.74 3.70 -21.00
N VAL A 224 23.10 2.56 -20.72
CA VAL A 224 22.37 2.32 -19.47
C VAL A 224 22.90 1.06 -18.82
N GLU A 225 23.20 1.13 -17.52
CA GLU A 225 23.52 -0.02 -16.69
C GLU A 225 22.61 -0.05 -15.46
N LEU A 226 22.06 -1.23 -15.18
CA LEU A 226 21.16 -1.47 -14.05
C LEU A 226 21.57 -2.76 -13.34
N SER A 227 21.40 -2.80 -12.02
CA SER A 227 21.48 -4.04 -11.25
C SER A 227 20.10 -4.44 -10.78
N ILE A 228 19.59 -5.57 -11.27
CA ILE A 228 18.25 -6.07 -10.94
C ILE A 228 18.34 -7.20 -9.93
N TYR A 229 17.53 -7.09 -8.88
CA TYR A 229 17.42 -8.07 -7.81
C TYR A 229 16.03 -8.72 -7.89
N TRP A 230 15.98 -9.85 -8.60
CA TRP A 230 14.74 -10.61 -8.83
C TRP A 230 14.24 -11.31 -7.57
N GLN A 231 12.94 -11.58 -7.53
CA GLN A 231 12.22 -12.21 -6.42
C GLN A 231 12.67 -13.63 -6.07
N THR A 232 13.34 -14.32 -6.99
CA THR A 232 13.88 -15.68 -6.76
C THR A 232 15.14 -15.65 -5.89
N ARG A 233 15.71 -14.46 -5.65
CA ARG A 233 16.90 -14.26 -4.83
C ARG A 233 16.51 -13.62 -3.49
N ILE A 234 17.49 -13.20 -2.70
CA ILE A 234 17.32 -12.62 -1.35
C ILE A 234 16.70 -11.20 -1.45
N ALA A 235 15.60 -11.05 -2.20
CA ALA A 235 14.81 -9.84 -2.28
C ALA A 235 13.65 -9.98 -1.29
N ILE A 236 13.91 -9.60 -0.04
CA ILE A 236 12.86 -9.50 0.98
C ILE A 236 12.32 -8.07 0.93
N PRO A 237 10.99 -7.88 0.86
CA PRO A 237 10.42 -6.54 0.92
C PRO A 237 10.83 -5.86 2.23
N PRO A 238 11.16 -4.55 2.20
CA PRO A 238 11.34 -3.80 3.44
C PRO A 238 10.08 -3.86 4.29
N TYR A 239 10.27 -3.92 5.60
CA TYR A 239 9.17 -3.81 6.54
C TYR A 239 8.96 -2.34 6.92
N PHE A 240 7.78 -1.80 6.62
CA PHE A 240 7.44 -0.40 6.92
C PHE A 240 6.65 -0.29 8.23
N CYS A 241 7.27 0.25 9.28
CA CYS A 241 6.61 0.38 10.56
C CYS A 241 5.63 1.57 10.56
N MET A 242 4.34 1.31 10.73
CA MET A 242 3.30 2.36 10.84
C MET A 242 3.60 3.42 11.91
N LYS A 243 4.34 3.07 12.96
CA LYS A 243 4.70 3.96 14.07
C LYS A 243 5.95 4.81 13.78
N ASN A 244 6.71 4.46 12.75
CA ASN A 244 7.90 5.18 12.34
C ASN A 244 7.51 6.18 11.23
N PRO A 245 7.59 7.50 11.47
CA PRO A 245 7.23 8.50 10.46
C PRO A 245 8.02 8.37 9.14
N GLU A 246 9.26 7.86 9.18
CA GLU A 246 10.08 7.68 7.96
C GLU A 246 9.58 6.58 7.03
N ASP A 247 8.75 5.67 7.54
CA ASP A 247 8.15 4.58 6.80
C ASP A 247 6.82 4.98 6.14
N TRP A 248 6.45 6.27 6.18
CA TRP A 248 5.27 6.80 5.50
C TRP A 248 5.58 7.28 4.09
N CYS A 249 4.59 7.18 3.20
CA CYS A 249 4.69 7.77 1.88
C CYS A 249 4.52 9.28 2.02
N VAL A 250 5.58 10.04 1.75
CA VAL A 250 5.61 11.51 1.91
C VAL A 250 5.95 12.24 0.61
N PRO A 251 5.54 13.51 0.46
CA PRO A 251 5.95 14.35 -0.66
C PRO A 251 7.47 14.53 -0.71
N ASN A 252 8.02 14.68 -1.92
CA ASN A 252 9.44 14.92 -2.10
C ASN A 252 9.87 16.23 -1.42
N GLY A 253 10.98 16.21 -0.67
CA GLY A 253 11.49 17.36 0.08
C GLY A 253 10.94 17.51 1.51
N THR A 254 10.03 16.62 1.94
CA THR A 254 9.56 16.57 3.33
C THR A 254 10.70 16.24 4.27
N LYS A 255 10.82 17.00 5.37
CA LYS A 255 11.70 16.68 6.50
C LYS A 255 10.88 16.08 7.63
N ILE A 256 11.49 15.22 8.43
CA ILE A 256 10.80 14.51 9.52
C ILE A 256 11.56 14.79 10.81
N ASP A 257 10.88 15.36 11.79
CA ASP A 257 11.34 15.38 13.18
C ASP A 257 10.93 14.05 13.83
N LEU A 258 11.91 13.17 14.03
CA LEU A 258 11.68 11.84 14.59
C LEU A 258 11.31 11.86 16.08
N GLN A 259 11.76 12.88 16.83
CA GLN A 259 11.50 12.99 18.26
C GLN A 259 10.03 13.35 18.50
N GLU A 260 9.56 14.39 17.80
CA GLU A 260 8.21 14.91 17.94
C GLU A 260 7.21 14.26 16.96
N LYS A 261 7.71 13.44 16.03
CA LYS A 261 6.95 12.80 14.94
C LYS A 261 6.21 13.82 14.06
N ILE A 262 6.90 14.92 13.74
CA ILE A 262 6.37 16.02 12.94
C ILE A 262 6.90 15.91 11.51
N PHE A 263 5.98 15.89 10.55
CA PHE A 263 6.27 16.05 9.13
C PHE A 263 6.32 17.55 8.82
N ILE A 264 7.46 17.99 8.29
CA ILE A 264 7.70 19.35 7.81
C ILE A 264 7.69 19.30 6.28
N LEU A 265 6.55 19.65 5.70
CA LEU A 265 6.31 19.62 4.27
C LEU A 265 7.04 20.75 3.55
N PRO A 266 7.42 20.56 2.27
CA PRO A 266 7.94 21.64 1.45
C PRO A 266 6.87 22.72 1.24
N GLN A 267 7.30 23.96 1.03
CA GLN A 267 6.39 25.06 0.74
C GLN A 267 5.52 24.75 -0.48
N HIS A 268 4.20 24.91 -0.33
CA HIS A 268 3.21 24.64 -1.36
C HIS A 268 2.05 25.63 -1.26
N ILE A 269 1.85 26.41 -2.32
CA ILE A 269 0.89 27.53 -2.35
C ILE A 269 -0.32 27.22 -3.24
N ASN A 270 -0.13 26.39 -4.27
CA ASN A 270 -1.12 26.19 -5.33
C ASN A 270 -1.72 24.78 -5.38
N GLN A 271 -1.30 23.88 -4.50
CA GLN A 271 -1.74 22.49 -4.50
C GLN A 271 -1.68 21.92 -3.10
N SER A 272 -2.61 21.03 -2.77
CA SER A 272 -2.53 20.22 -1.56
C SER A 272 -1.45 19.14 -1.68
N LEU A 273 -0.87 18.76 -0.56
CA LEU A 273 0.06 17.64 -0.45
C LEU A 273 -0.54 16.53 0.40
N CYS A 274 -0.21 15.28 0.08
CA CYS A 274 -0.71 14.12 0.80
C CYS A 274 0.43 13.40 1.53
N ILE A 275 0.14 12.89 2.72
CA ILE A 275 0.94 11.91 3.45
C ILE A 275 0.08 10.65 3.56
N GLN A 276 0.59 9.49 3.16
CA GLN A 276 -0.16 8.23 3.19
C GLN A 276 0.60 7.16 3.96
N ALA A 277 -0.13 6.37 4.74
CA ALA A 277 0.38 5.15 5.33
C ALA A 277 0.90 4.16 4.27
N PRO A 278 1.97 3.40 4.56
CA PRO A 278 2.45 2.34 3.68
C PRO A 278 1.50 1.13 3.62
N TYR A 279 0.67 0.92 4.65
CA TYR A 279 -0.24 -0.21 4.79
C TYR A 279 -1.64 0.26 5.22
N SER A 280 -2.65 -0.54 4.90
CA SER A 280 -4.03 -0.29 5.34
C SER A 280 -4.25 -0.60 6.81
N LEU A 281 -5.28 0.03 7.37
CA LEU A 281 -5.80 -0.31 8.69
C LEU A 281 -6.30 -1.77 8.71
N ASN A 282 -6.02 -2.46 9.80
CA ASN A 282 -6.37 -3.86 10.02
C ASN A 282 -6.67 -4.10 11.51
N LYS A 283 -7.06 -5.32 11.89
CA LYS A 283 -7.44 -5.65 13.28
C LYS A 283 -6.36 -5.35 14.34
N LYS A 284 -5.07 -5.31 13.97
CA LYS A 284 -3.96 -5.00 14.88
C LYS A 284 -3.64 -3.51 14.96
N TYR A 285 -3.94 -2.77 13.89
CA TYR A 285 -3.72 -1.33 13.77
C TYR A 285 -4.93 -0.74 13.06
N ASN A 286 -5.93 -0.35 13.85
CA ASN A 286 -7.25 0.01 13.34
C ASN A 286 -7.61 1.48 13.61
N HIS A 287 -6.68 2.29 14.11
CA HIS A 287 -6.88 3.70 14.41
C HIS A 287 -5.64 4.50 14.03
N PHE A 288 -5.85 5.71 13.52
CA PHE A 288 -4.79 6.72 13.39
C PHE A 288 -5.38 8.11 13.65
N GLU A 289 -4.56 9.01 14.19
CA GLU A 289 -4.94 10.39 14.46
C GLU A 289 -3.79 11.36 14.18
N ILE A 290 -4.14 12.61 13.92
CA ILE A 290 -3.22 13.74 13.85
C ILE A 290 -3.44 14.67 15.03
N ILE A 291 -2.42 15.45 15.39
CA ILE A 291 -2.51 16.54 16.35
C ILE A 291 -2.44 17.86 15.57
N LEU A 292 -3.40 18.75 15.82
CA LEU A 292 -3.41 20.08 15.22
C LEU A 292 -2.32 20.96 15.85
N LEU A 293 -1.22 21.18 15.12
CA LEU A 293 -0.06 21.90 15.64
C LEU A 293 -0.19 23.42 15.60
N ASP A 294 -0.75 23.94 14.52
CA ASP A 294 -0.75 25.37 14.24
C ASP A 294 -2.05 26.01 14.72
N LYS A 295 -2.01 27.31 15.00
CA LYS A 295 -3.21 28.05 15.42
C LYS A 295 -4.21 28.09 14.26
N ILE A 296 -5.43 27.72 14.58
CA ILE A 296 -6.56 27.78 13.64
C ILE A 296 -6.85 29.26 13.39
N SER A 297 -6.71 29.70 12.14
CA SER A 297 -7.12 31.03 11.72
C SER A 297 -8.30 30.89 10.75
N ASP A 298 -9.18 31.90 10.70
CA ASP A 298 -10.37 31.86 9.85
C ASP A 298 -10.02 31.80 8.35
N ASP A 299 -8.80 32.22 7.99
CA ASP A 299 -8.32 32.31 6.61
C ASP A 299 -7.47 31.10 6.18
N GLU A 300 -6.97 30.28 7.12
CA GLU A 300 -6.11 29.14 6.81
C GLU A 300 -6.85 27.81 7.00
N PRO A 301 -6.98 27.00 5.94
CA PRO A 301 -7.64 25.72 6.04
C PRO A 301 -6.86 24.74 6.92
N LEU A 302 -7.58 23.95 7.71
CA LEU A 302 -7.01 22.86 8.51
C LEU A 302 -6.61 21.66 7.65
N PRO A 303 -5.61 20.86 8.08
CA PRO A 303 -5.32 19.58 7.45
C PRO A 303 -6.56 18.68 7.49
N ALA A 304 -6.85 18.02 6.37
CA ALA A 304 -7.90 17.03 6.30
C ALA A 304 -7.33 15.63 6.59
N ILE A 305 -8.13 14.78 7.23
CA ILE A 305 -7.80 13.37 7.44
C ILE A 305 -8.76 12.48 6.68
N ALA A 306 -8.26 11.33 6.26
CA ALA A 306 -9.04 10.43 5.45
C ALA A 306 -8.64 8.96 5.53
N LEU A 307 -9.58 8.14 5.11
CA LEU A 307 -9.39 6.74 4.77
C LEU A 307 -9.56 6.58 3.27
N CYS A 308 -8.56 6.02 2.59
CA CYS A 308 -8.56 5.91 1.13
C CYS A 308 -8.25 4.49 0.68
N THR A 309 -8.75 4.09 -0.48
CA THR A 309 -8.27 2.90 -1.18
C THR A 309 -6.82 3.08 -1.63
N ALA A 310 -6.16 1.99 -2.04
CA ALA A 310 -4.75 2.01 -2.46
C ALA A 310 -4.49 3.02 -3.60
N SER A 311 -5.49 3.24 -4.46
CA SER A 311 -5.57 4.31 -5.44
C SER A 311 -7.03 4.45 -5.87
N PRO A 312 -7.49 5.63 -6.35
CA PRO A 312 -8.87 5.81 -6.78
C PRO A 312 -9.31 4.73 -7.78
N MET A 313 -10.47 4.10 -7.56
CA MET A 313 -11.01 3.10 -8.46
C MET A 313 -11.47 3.74 -9.77
N ASN A 314 -11.37 2.98 -10.86
CA ASN A 314 -11.73 3.47 -12.19
C ASN A 314 -13.24 3.49 -12.44
N SER A 315 -14.01 2.68 -11.70
CA SER A 315 -15.47 2.59 -11.86
C SER A 315 -16.18 3.65 -11.04
N SER A 316 -17.22 4.26 -11.61
CA SER A 316 -18.23 5.00 -10.84
C SER A 316 -18.70 4.15 -9.66
N LEU A 317 -18.81 4.74 -8.46
CA LEU A 317 -19.28 4.05 -7.28
C LEU A 317 -20.65 3.42 -7.58
N ILE A 318 -20.69 2.09 -7.62
CA ILE A 318 -21.92 1.34 -7.92
C ILE A 318 -22.85 1.39 -6.70
N SER A 319 -22.30 1.58 -5.51
CA SER A 319 -23.01 1.60 -4.24
C SER A 319 -22.41 2.64 -3.29
N GLU A 320 -23.25 3.27 -2.48
CA GLU A 320 -22.83 4.21 -1.42
C GLU A 320 -21.99 3.52 -0.33
N PHE A 321 -22.07 2.19 -0.23
CA PHE A 321 -21.28 1.39 0.71
C PHE A 321 -19.90 1.00 0.15
N LYS A 322 -19.68 1.13 -1.16
CA LYS A 322 -18.39 0.84 -1.81
C LYS A 322 -17.73 2.17 -2.18
N GLN A 323 -17.03 2.79 -1.22
CA GLN A 323 -16.38 4.09 -1.37
C GLN A 323 -14.86 3.97 -1.49
N ASP A 324 -14.29 4.83 -2.33
CA ASP A 324 -12.83 4.97 -2.46
C ASP A 324 -12.20 5.80 -1.36
N TYR A 325 -12.97 6.71 -0.78
CA TYR A 325 -12.45 7.78 0.03
C TYR A 325 -13.49 8.18 1.08
N LEU A 326 -13.07 8.26 2.34
CA LEU A 326 -13.80 8.90 3.42
C LEU A 326 -12.97 10.08 3.91
N ARG A 327 -13.49 11.29 3.78
CA ARG A 327 -12.79 12.51 4.18
C ARG A 327 -13.45 13.16 5.37
N PHE A 328 -12.64 13.62 6.30
CA PHE A 328 -13.02 14.67 7.21
C PHE A 328 -12.20 15.91 6.92
N TYR A 329 -12.88 16.97 6.47
CA TYR A 329 -12.31 18.29 6.27
C TYR A 329 -13.10 19.23 7.17
N ALA A 330 -12.45 19.78 8.20
CA ALA A 330 -13.11 20.69 9.10
C ALA A 330 -13.27 22.06 8.43
N THR A 331 -14.40 22.27 7.75
CA THR A 331 -14.82 23.58 7.24
C THR A 331 -15.93 24.16 8.11
N ASP A 332 -16.17 25.46 7.95
CA ASP A 332 -17.35 26.16 8.48
C ASP A 332 -17.55 25.99 9.99
N GLU A 333 -18.69 25.41 10.40
CA GLU A 333 -19.00 25.20 11.82
C GLU A 333 -18.06 24.19 12.47
N ALA A 334 -17.67 23.13 11.75
CA ALA A 334 -16.80 22.08 12.29
C ALA A 334 -15.42 22.64 12.70
N ALA A 335 -14.89 23.58 11.91
CA ALA A 335 -13.62 24.24 12.20
C ALA A 335 -13.64 25.02 13.53
N LYS A 336 -14.80 25.58 13.91
CA LYS A 336 -14.96 26.39 15.13
C LYS A 336 -14.90 25.57 16.42
N TYR A 337 -15.13 24.25 16.33
CA TYR A 337 -15.07 23.35 17.48
C TYR A 337 -13.70 22.74 17.69
N LEU A 338 -12.78 22.96 16.74
CA LEU A 338 -11.41 22.49 16.84
C LEU A 338 -10.54 23.58 17.45
N ASN A 339 -9.52 23.15 18.17
CA ASN A 339 -8.51 23.99 18.79
C ASN A 339 -7.11 23.45 18.48
N GLN A 340 -6.12 24.33 18.60
CA GLN A 340 -4.71 23.91 18.58
C GLN A 340 -4.48 22.87 19.69
N GLY A 341 -3.85 21.75 19.34
CA GLY A 341 -3.61 20.62 20.22
C GLY A 341 -4.68 19.53 20.17
N ASP A 342 -5.83 19.78 19.52
CA ASP A 342 -6.85 18.74 19.37
C ASP A 342 -6.34 17.58 18.52
N LYS A 343 -6.82 16.39 18.88
CA LYS A 343 -6.57 15.14 18.19
C LYS A 343 -7.75 14.80 17.30
N ILE A 344 -7.48 14.47 16.05
CA ILE A 344 -8.52 14.09 15.09
C ILE A 344 -8.06 12.83 14.36
N GLY A 345 -8.90 11.80 14.34
CA GLY A 345 -8.52 10.51 13.79
C GLY A 345 -9.65 9.72 13.17
N TRP A 346 -9.28 8.72 12.39
CA TRP A 346 -10.19 7.71 11.87
C TRP A 346 -9.86 6.35 12.44
N SER A 347 -10.90 5.58 12.71
CA SER A 347 -10.83 4.20 13.15
C SER A 347 -11.68 3.28 12.29
N ILE A 348 -11.35 1.99 12.33
CA ILE A 348 -12.12 0.91 11.73
C ILE A 348 -12.44 -0.15 12.79
N LEU A 349 -13.72 -0.49 12.90
CA LEU A 349 -14.18 -1.67 13.62
C LEU A 349 -14.46 -2.80 12.62
N PHE A 350 -14.10 -4.02 12.98
CA PHE A 350 -14.30 -5.23 12.19
C PHE A 350 -15.32 -6.13 12.91
N PRO A 351 -16.63 -6.03 12.60
CA PRO A 351 -17.68 -6.71 13.36
C PRO A 351 -17.64 -8.23 13.21
N GLU A 352 -17.44 -8.73 11.98
CA GLU A 352 -17.52 -10.14 11.62
C GLU A 352 -16.43 -10.48 10.58
N GLU A 353 -16.08 -11.76 10.42
CA GLU A 353 -15.23 -12.25 9.32
C GLU A 353 -16.12 -12.82 8.21
N GLU A 354 -16.28 -12.08 7.12
CA GLU A 354 -17.09 -12.46 5.96
C GLU A 354 -16.32 -12.23 4.65
N ASN A 355 -16.76 -12.85 3.55
CA ASN A 355 -16.13 -12.71 2.24
C ASN A 355 -16.20 -11.27 1.68
N GLU A 356 -17.35 -10.61 1.80
CA GLU A 356 -17.49 -9.17 1.58
C GLU A 356 -17.68 -8.48 2.95
N GLN A 357 -16.58 -8.31 3.66
CA GLN A 357 -16.61 -7.81 5.03
C GLN A 357 -17.15 -6.37 5.11
N LEU A 358 -18.28 -6.19 5.80
CA LEU A 358 -18.71 -4.87 6.27
C LEU A 358 -17.84 -4.43 7.45
N ILE A 359 -17.47 -3.16 7.44
CA ILE A 359 -16.68 -2.52 8.49
C ILE A 359 -17.34 -1.23 8.93
N ILE A 360 -17.09 -0.82 10.17
CA ILE A 360 -17.57 0.45 10.70
C ILE A 360 -16.38 1.41 10.72
N CYS A 361 -16.39 2.42 9.87
CA CYS A 361 -15.43 3.51 9.89
C CYS A 361 -15.98 4.63 10.78
N TYR A 362 -15.20 5.12 11.74
CA TYR A 362 -15.64 6.18 12.64
C TYR A 362 -14.57 7.24 12.87
N LEU A 363 -15.00 8.49 12.95
CA LEU A 363 -14.18 9.67 13.19
C LEU A 363 -14.16 9.95 14.69
N THR A 364 -12.97 10.24 15.22
CA THR A 364 -12.80 10.69 16.59
C THR A 364 -12.20 12.08 16.67
N ILE A 365 -12.68 12.86 17.64
CA ILE A 365 -12.13 14.15 18.03
C ILE A 365 -11.85 14.07 19.54
N ASN A 366 -10.60 14.20 19.94
CA ASN A 366 -10.16 14.06 21.34
C ASN A 366 -10.72 12.78 22.00
N ASP A 367 -10.44 11.64 21.36
CA ASP A 367 -10.87 10.30 21.79
C ASP A 367 -12.41 10.09 21.83
N THR A 368 -13.22 11.07 21.39
CA THR A 368 -14.68 10.97 21.36
C THR A 368 -15.17 10.69 19.94
N VAL A 369 -16.04 9.67 19.78
CA VAL A 369 -16.65 9.35 18.48
C VAL A 369 -17.65 10.44 18.07
N GLY A 370 -17.32 11.17 17.01
CA GLY A 370 -18.19 12.21 16.44
C GLY A 370 -19.04 11.74 15.25
N TYR A 371 -18.57 10.72 14.53
CA TYR A 371 -19.24 10.21 13.34
C TYR A 371 -18.91 8.74 13.11
N ALA A 372 -19.87 7.96 12.62
CA ALA A 372 -19.65 6.55 12.26
C ALA A 372 -20.45 6.20 11.00
N ARG A 373 -19.87 5.35 10.15
CA ARG A 373 -20.48 4.85 8.93
C ARG A 373 -20.11 3.39 8.68
N VAL A 374 -21.07 2.60 8.19
CA VAL A 374 -20.81 1.23 7.73
C VAL A 374 -20.47 1.25 6.24
N LEU A 375 -19.42 0.54 5.85
CA LEU A 375 -18.97 0.40 4.47
C LEU A 375 -18.49 -1.02 4.19
N TYR A 376 -18.41 -1.40 2.92
CA TYR A 376 -17.62 -2.55 2.51
C TYR A 376 -16.13 -2.25 2.65
N GLN A 377 -15.38 -3.20 3.19
CA GLN A 377 -13.93 -3.10 3.15
C GLN A 377 -13.45 -3.21 1.70
N PRO A 378 -12.75 -2.20 1.15
CA PRO A 378 -12.25 -2.28 -0.20
C PRO A 378 -11.11 -3.30 -0.29
N ILE A 379 -10.83 -3.76 -1.51
CA ILE A 379 -9.71 -4.66 -1.74
C ILE A 379 -8.41 -3.98 -1.30
N GLY A 380 -7.70 -4.67 -0.40
CA GLY A 380 -6.48 -4.19 0.23
C GLY A 380 -6.68 -3.21 1.38
N GLY A 381 -7.93 -2.92 1.77
CA GLY A 381 -8.29 -2.11 2.93
C GLY A 381 -8.15 -0.61 2.72
N PHE A 382 -8.48 0.13 3.78
CA PHE A 382 -8.38 1.58 3.82
C PHE A 382 -7.05 2.04 4.39
N TYR A 383 -6.37 2.94 3.68
CA TYR A 383 -5.10 3.55 4.02
C TYR A 383 -5.36 4.91 4.68
N PRO A 384 -4.77 5.16 5.85
CA PRO A 384 -4.69 6.50 6.42
C PRO A 384 -4.03 7.48 5.46
N VAL A 385 -4.70 8.60 5.22
CA VAL A 385 -4.19 9.74 4.45
C VAL A 385 -4.40 11.02 5.22
N VAL A 386 -3.38 11.88 5.24
CA VAL A 386 -3.49 13.27 5.66
C VAL A 386 -3.30 14.15 4.45
N ILE A 387 -4.24 15.06 4.19
CA ILE A 387 -4.13 16.08 3.15
C ILE A 387 -3.78 17.40 3.81
N ALA A 388 -2.59 17.90 3.51
CA ALA A 388 -2.18 19.26 3.80
C ALA A 388 -2.73 20.19 2.72
N PRO A 389 -3.66 21.11 3.02
CA PRO A 389 -4.03 22.17 2.10
C PRO A 389 -2.88 23.18 1.95
N PRO A 390 -2.93 24.06 0.94
CA PRO A 390 -1.90 25.09 0.75
C PRO A 390 -1.54 25.83 2.04
N ASN A 391 -0.24 26.08 2.22
CA ASN A 391 0.38 26.73 3.37
C ASN A 391 0.41 25.93 4.69
N VAL A 392 -0.22 24.75 4.79
CA VAL A 392 -0.11 23.88 5.98
C VAL A 392 1.15 23.03 5.88
N ASN A 393 2.25 23.51 6.47
CA ASN A 393 3.56 22.89 6.30
C ASN A 393 3.96 21.93 7.43
N ARG A 394 3.19 21.84 8.53
CA ARG A 394 3.55 21.02 9.70
C ARG A 394 2.39 20.11 10.07
N ILE A 395 2.66 18.81 10.15
CA ILE A 395 1.68 17.81 10.55
C ILE A 395 2.31 16.91 11.59
N GLN A 396 1.71 16.80 12.77
CA GLN A 396 2.08 15.78 13.75
C GLN A 396 1.10 14.62 13.64
N ILE A 397 1.63 13.41 13.44
CA ILE A 397 0.80 12.21 13.44
C ILE A 397 1.08 11.44 14.73
N ASN A 398 0.03 11.19 15.51
CA ASN A 398 0.16 10.43 16.73
C ASN A 398 -0.18 8.97 16.46
N PHE A 399 0.85 8.12 16.52
CA PHE A 399 0.75 6.68 16.30
C PHE A 399 0.45 5.90 17.58
N SER A 400 -0.28 6.50 18.53
CA SER A 400 -0.96 5.69 19.53
C SER A 400 -2.02 4.90 18.79
N ALA A 401 -1.71 3.64 18.51
CA ALA A 401 -2.69 2.59 18.35
C ALA A 401 -3.40 2.37 19.71
N THR A 402 -3.92 3.45 20.30
CA THR A 402 -5.00 3.38 21.26
C THR A 402 -6.10 2.76 20.45
N LYS A 403 -6.23 1.44 20.61
CA LYS A 403 -7.46 0.74 20.33
C LYS A 403 -8.48 1.53 21.15
N ILE A 404 -9.19 2.44 20.50
CA ILE A 404 -10.39 3.03 21.10
C ILE A 404 -11.20 1.80 21.43
N LEU A 405 -11.23 1.50 22.73
CA LEU A 405 -11.73 0.23 23.21
C LEU A 405 -13.17 0.17 22.73
N SER A 406 -13.64 -1.04 22.44
CA SER A 406 -15.02 -1.32 22.04
C SER A 406 -16.08 -0.83 23.05
N GLU A 407 -15.71 -0.06 24.06
CA GLU A 407 -16.59 0.54 25.06
C GLU A 407 -17.44 1.67 24.45
N ASP A 408 -16.97 2.34 23.40
CA ASP A 408 -17.77 3.37 22.71
C ASP A 408 -18.93 2.79 21.88
N PHE A 409 -18.83 1.50 21.53
CA PHE A 409 -19.86 0.79 20.78
C PHE A 409 -20.27 -0.48 21.52
N THR A 410 -21.47 -0.48 22.09
CA THR A 410 -22.05 -1.71 22.64
C THR A 410 -22.19 -2.76 21.53
N SER A 411 -22.12 -4.04 21.88
CA SER A 411 -22.34 -5.12 20.90
C SER A 411 -23.70 -5.02 20.21
N GLU A 412 -24.69 -4.42 20.87
CA GLU A 412 -26.02 -4.15 20.31
C GLU A 412 -25.99 -3.00 19.30
N GLN A 413 -25.26 -1.92 19.57
CA GLN A 413 -25.05 -0.82 18.61
C GLN A 413 -24.34 -1.32 17.35
N ILE A 414 -23.29 -2.13 17.49
CA ILE A 414 -22.57 -2.73 16.35
C ILE A 414 -23.54 -3.57 15.50
N LYS A 415 -24.29 -4.48 16.14
CA LYS A 415 -25.28 -5.32 15.46
C LYS A 415 -26.33 -4.48 14.74
N THR A 416 -26.84 -3.43 15.39
CA THR A 416 -27.85 -2.54 14.83
C THR A 416 -27.33 -1.80 13.60
N LEU A 417 -26.12 -1.23 13.67
CA LEU A 417 -25.49 -0.54 12.55
C LEU A 417 -25.30 -1.48 11.34
N VAL A 418 -24.74 -2.68 11.58
CA VAL A 418 -24.51 -3.67 10.52
C VAL A 418 -25.82 -4.18 9.92
N MET A 419 -26.82 -4.47 10.76
CA MET A 419 -28.14 -4.93 10.29
C MET A 419 -28.83 -3.86 9.43
N ASN A 420 -28.82 -2.60 9.87
CA ASN A 420 -29.39 -1.49 9.10
C ASN A 420 -28.67 -1.30 7.76
N ALA A 421 -27.34 -1.43 7.75
CA ALA A 421 -26.56 -1.36 6.52
C ALA A 421 -26.88 -2.50 5.55
N ARG A 422 -26.99 -3.75 6.04
CA ARG A 422 -27.40 -4.90 5.23
C ARG A 422 -28.77 -4.69 4.58
N HIS A 423 -29.75 -4.21 5.35
CA HIS A 423 -31.07 -3.89 4.83
C HIS A 423 -31.02 -2.82 3.72
N GLN A 424 -30.25 -1.74 3.92
CA GLN A 424 -30.09 -0.68 2.90
C GLN A 424 -29.39 -1.20 1.63
N ILE A 425 -28.42 -2.11 1.77
CA ILE A 425 -27.74 -2.75 0.63
C ILE A 425 -28.72 -3.63 -0.16
N GLU A 426 -29.56 -4.41 0.52
CA GLU A 426 -30.59 -5.23 -0.11
C GLU A 426 -31.59 -4.37 -0.91
N GLU A 427 -32.08 -3.28 -0.32
CA GLU A 427 -32.93 -2.30 -1.00
C GLU A 427 -32.24 -1.70 -2.25
N GLU A 428 -30.95 -1.35 -2.14
CA GLU A 428 -30.17 -0.82 -3.25
C GLU A 428 -30.05 -1.84 -4.40
N GLN A 429 -29.80 -3.11 -4.07
CA GLN A 429 -29.68 -4.21 -5.05
C GLN A 429 -31.00 -4.48 -5.76
N GLU A 430 -32.13 -4.49 -5.04
CA GLU A 430 -33.46 -4.64 -5.62
C GLU A 430 -33.80 -3.49 -6.58
N LEU A 431 -33.47 -2.25 -6.22
CA LEU A 431 -33.65 -1.09 -7.08
C LEU A 431 -32.79 -1.19 -8.35
N GLN A 432 -31.54 -1.63 -8.23
CA GLN A 432 -30.66 -1.85 -9.39
C GLN A 432 -31.19 -2.96 -10.31
N LEU A 433 -31.70 -4.05 -9.74
CA LEU A 433 -32.28 -5.16 -10.50
C LEU A 433 -33.54 -4.71 -11.25
N THR A 434 -34.43 -3.98 -10.57
CA THR A 434 -35.65 -3.41 -11.16
C THR A 434 -35.32 -2.45 -12.30
N LYS A 435 -34.32 -1.57 -12.12
CA LYS A 435 -33.82 -0.69 -13.20
C LYS A 435 -33.30 -1.47 -14.40
N ARG A 436 -32.53 -2.55 -14.18
CA ARG A 436 -32.02 -3.40 -15.27
C ARG A 436 -33.15 -4.11 -16.03
N LEU A 437 -34.22 -4.53 -15.34
CA LEU A 437 -35.39 -5.14 -15.97
C LEU A 437 -36.19 -4.11 -16.79
N MET A 438 -36.38 -2.89 -16.27
CA MET A 438 -37.09 -1.82 -16.99
C MET A 438 -36.26 -1.24 -18.16
N GLY A 439 -34.95 -1.09 -17.99
CA GLY A 439 -34.05 -0.57 -19.02
C GLY A 439 -33.88 -1.48 -20.24
N LYS A 440 -34.12 -2.80 -20.08
CA LYS A 440 -34.21 -3.72 -21.22
C LYS A 440 -35.47 -3.51 -22.06
N ASN A 441 -36.53 -2.91 -21.49
CA ASN A 441 -37.79 -2.67 -22.18
C ASN A 441 -37.91 -1.27 -22.81
N ASN A 442 -37.07 -0.31 -22.42
CA ASN A 442 -37.08 1.05 -22.96
C ASN A 442 -35.66 1.56 -23.21
N LYS A 443 -35.13 1.32 -24.41
CA LYS A 443 -33.78 1.75 -24.83
C LYS A 443 -33.71 3.24 -25.22
N THR A 444 -34.59 4.09 -24.68
CA THR A 444 -34.76 5.47 -25.18
C THR A 444 -35.16 6.51 -24.12
N ILE A 445 -34.69 6.43 -22.87
CA ILE A 445 -34.93 7.53 -21.89
C ILE A 445 -33.66 7.83 -21.06
N ASN A 446 -33.32 9.14 -21.02
CA ASN A 446 -32.10 9.80 -20.55
C ASN A 446 -31.67 9.58 -19.08
N GLU A 447 -30.36 9.71 -18.87
CA GLU A 447 -29.58 9.54 -17.62
C GLU A 447 -29.86 10.54 -16.47
N GLN A 448 -30.74 11.53 -16.64
CA GLN A 448 -30.94 12.60 -15.64
C GLN A 448 -31.73 12.18 -14.39
N SER A 449 -32.41 11.03 -14.40
CA SER A 449 -33.20 10.53 -13.25
C SER A 449 -32.37 9.91 -12.12
N PHE A 450 -31.07 9.68 -12.34
CA PHE A 450 -30.19 9.06 -11.34
C PHE A 450 -29.88 10.00 -10.16
N ILE A 451 -29.77 11.31 -10.41
CA ILE A 451 -29.31 12.27 -9.40
C ILE A 451 -30.40 12.51 -8.33
N MET A 452 -31.68 12.67 -8.70
CA MET A 452 -32.74 13.00 -7.74
C MET A 452 -33.10 11.87 -6.74
N ASN A 453 -32.91 10.60 -7.11
CA ASN A 453 -33.25 9.49 -6.21
C ASN A 453 -32.12 9.18 -5.22
N SER A 454 -30.87 9.49 -5.56
CA SER A 454 -29.75 9.41 -4.59
C SER A 454 -29.92 10.41 -3.45
N THR A 455 -30.44 11.61 -3.72
CA THR A 455 -30.63 12.66 -2.72
C THR A 455 -31.64 12.27 -1.64
N LYS A 456 -32.71 11.52 -2.00
CA LYS A 456 -33.72 11.04 -1.04
C LYS A 456 -33.23 9.90 -0.14
N LEU A 457 -32.28 9.09 -0.61
CA LEU A 457 -31.60 8.08 0.22
C LEU A 457 -30.60 8.75 1.17
N HIS A 458 -29.90 9.77 0.69
CA HIS A 458 -28.99 10.58 1.47
C HIS A 458 -29.67 11.24 2.70
N ASP A 459 -30.89 11.76 2.53
CA ASP A 459 -31.68 12.36 3.62
C ASP A 459 -32.15 11.34 4.68
N LYS A 460 -32.36 10.07 4.31
CA LYS A 460 -32.67 8.99 5.26
C LYS A 460 -31.44 8.57 6.08
N GLN A 461 -30.25 8.59 5.49
CA GLN A 461 -28.99 8.24 6.15
C GLN A 461 -28.67 9.19 7.30
N TYR A 462 -28.95 10.49 7.15
CA TYR A 462 -28.80 11.48 8.23
C TYR A 462 -29.72 11.23 9.43
N ASN A 463 -30.87 10.58 9.23
CA ASN A 463 -31.82 10.24 10.31
C ASN A 463 -31.54 8.88 10.99
N THR A 464 -30.67 8.04 10.44
CA THR A 464 -30.23 6.79 11.10
C THR A 464 -28.91 6.92 11.86
N ASN A 465 -28.28 8.10 11.83
CA ASN A 465 -27.15 8.40 12.71
C ASN A 465 -27.64 8.37 14.15
N VAL A 466 -27.18 7.41 14.95
CA VAL A 466 -27.33 7.48 16.41
C VAL A 466 -26.53 8.71 16.85
N PRO A 467 -27.16 9.79 17.36
CA PRO A 467 -26.43 10.94 17.84
C PRO A 467 -25.80 10.53 19.17
N ILE A 468 -24.55 10.06 19.14
CA ILE A 468 -23.82 9.70 20.36
C ILE A 468 -23.36 10.98 21.09
N VAL A 469 -23.23 12.12 20.38
CA VAL A 469 -22.97 13.45 20.97
C VAL A 469 -23.81 14.52 20.28
N LYS A 470 -24.51 15.36 21.06
CA LYS A 470 -25.20 16.56 20.57
C LYS A 470 -24.19 17.68 20.26
N SER A 471 -23.60 17.75 19.07
CA SER A 471 -23.10 19.02 18.52
C SER A 471 -22.59 18.91 17.08
N ALA A 472 -22.90 19.96 16.30
CA ALA A 472 -22.32 20.36 15.02
C ALA A 472 -22.69 19.52 13.79
N ALA A 473 -23.36 20.16 12.83
CA ALA A 473 -23.54 19.65 11.49
C ALA A 473 -22.19 19.70 10.76
N CYS A 474 -21.48 18.57 10.71
CA CYS A 474 -20.30 18.41 9.86
C CYS A 474 -20.75 18.10 8.42
N ILE A 475 -20.32 18.91 7.46
CA ILE A 475 -20.43 18.56 6.03
C ILE A 475 -19.33 17.54 5.73
N ILE A 476 -19.73 16.29 5.53
CA ILE A 476 -18.85 15.19 5.10
C ILE A 476 -19.15 14.96 3.61
N LEU A 477 -18.15 15.24 2.76
CA LEU A 477 -18.20 15.05 1.30
C LEU A 477 -17.53 13.75 0.87
#